data_AF-A0A2N3IAT9-F1
#
_entry.id   AF-A0A2N3IAT9-F1
#
_cell.length_a   1.000
_cell.length_b   1.000
_cell.length_c   1.000
_cell.angle_alpha   90.00
_cell.angle_beta   90.00
_cell.angle_gamma   90.00
#
_symmetry.space_group_name_H-M   'P 1'
#
loop_
_entity.id
_entity.type
_entity.pdbx_description
1 polymer ?
#
loop_
_entity_poly.entity_id
_entity_poly.type
_entity_poly.pdbx_seq_one_letter_code
_entity_poly.pdbx_strand_id
1 'polypeptide(L)'
;MKRIVVFLILVFLGLLTFFQYQKYRKFSYPNAYDYVINTQEIDVNYHEPALVKEYFETATYLGNFAREQWTNYGIDVLSSDIEIPQAKNAAQTYQTMLARVKFLEAKLIHSKKLKQQGFDNEAIAYIEKNGISEKNYSLHKLIAGKTFRKGDKDRAIWEIQKLISQKWQAIQIDGVFSDETEQAIKKIQQEKQSYPSGIIDEDFLKLLLQ
;
A
#
# COMPACT_ATOMS: atom_id res chain seq x y z
N MET A 1 -37.64 51.53 -36.13
CA MET A 1 -36.49 50.79 -36.70
C MET A 1 -35.25 50.82 -35.80
N LYS A 2 -34.67 52.00 -35.46
CA LYS A 2 -33.44 52.07 -34.62
C LYS A 2 -33.53 51.35 -33.26
N ARG A 3 -34.64 51.46 -32.53
CA ARG A 3 -34.84 50.77 -31.23
C ARG A 3 -34.89 49.25 -31.34
N ILE A 4 -35.47 48.73 -32.42
CA ILE A 4 -35.54 47.28 -32.70
C ILE A 4 -34.14 46.75 -33.03
N VAL A 5 -33.37 47.49 -33.83
CA VAL A 5 -31.98 47.14 -34.16
C VAL A 5 -31.10 47.12 -32.90
N VAL A 6 -31.22 48.13 -32.01
CA VAL A 6 -30.50 48.15 -30.73
C VAL A 6 -30.88 46.96 -29.85
N PHE A 7 -32.17 46.62 -29.75
CA PHE A 7 -32.61 45.46 -29.00
C PHE A 7 -32.04 44.15 -29.55
N LEU A 8 -32.06 43.96 -30.87
CA LEU A 8 -31.49 42.78 -31.53
C LEU A 8 -29.97 42.66 -31.29
N ILE A 9 -29.24 43.79 -31.31
CA ILE A 9 -27.80 43.81 -31.00
C ILE A 9 -27.56 43.38 -29.55
N LEU A 10 -28.37 43.84 -28.59
CA LEU A 10 -28.24 43.45 -27.19
C LEU A 10 -28.51 41.96 -26.98
N VAL A 11 -29.54 41.41 -27.63
CA VAL A 11 -29.83 39.97 -27.59
C VAL A 11 -28.68 39.16 -28.20
N PHE A 12 -28.15 39.60 -29.34
CA PHE A 12 -27.03 38.94 -30.00
C PHE A 12 -25.75 38.96 -29.15
N LEU A 13 -25.43 40.11 -28.54
CA LEU A 13 -24.31 40.22 -27.59
C LEU A 13 -24.51 39.31 -26.38
N GLY A 14 -25.73 39.22 -25.84
CA GLY A 14 -26.06 38.31 -24.75
C GLY A 14 -25.87 36.83 -25.12
N LEU A 15 -26.23 36.45 -26.34
CA LEU A 15 -25.99 35.09 -26.84
C LEU A 15 -24.49 34.82 -27.02
N LEU A 16 -23.73 35.75 -27.61
CA LEU A 16 -22.28 35.61 -27.76
C LEU A 16 -21.57 35.43 -26.43
N THR A 17 -21.88 36.26 -25.43
CA THR A 17 -21.27 36.16 -24.10
C THR A 17 -21.67 34.87 -23.40
N PHE A 18 -22.92 34.42 -23.54
CA PHE A 18 -23.37 33.13 -23.01
C PHE A 18 -22.61 31.94 -23.61
N PHE A 19 -22.45 31.88 -24.94
CA PHE A 19 -21.70 30.80 -25.59
C PHE A 19 -20.21 30.84 -25.23
N GLN A 20 -19.63 32.04 -25.12
CA GLN A 20 -18.24 32.19 -24.71
C GLN A 20 -18.03 31.77 -23.25
N TYR A 21 -18.95 32.12 -22.36
CA TYR A 21 -18.95 31.67 -20.97
C TYR A 21 -19.07 30.15 -20.85
N GLN A 22 -20.00 29.53 -21.58
CA GLN A 22 -20.16 28.07 -21.60
C GLN A 22 -18.89 27.37 -22.08
N LYS A 23 -18.27 27.88 -23.16
CA LYS A 23 -17.00 27.35 -23.67
C LYS A 23 -15.88 27.52 -22.64
N TYR A 24 -15.76 28.70 -22.04
CA TYR A 24 -14.77 28.98 -21.01
C TYR A 24 -14.91 28.02 -19.82
N ARG A 25 -16.13 27.87 -19.28
CA ARG A 25 -16.42 26.96 -18.17
C ARG A 25 -16.04 25.51 -18.49
N LYS A 26 -16.35 25.02 -19.69
CA LYS A 26 -16.05 23.64 -20.12
C LYS A 26 -14.54 23.31 -20.12
N PHE A 27 -13.68 24.29 -20.39
CA PHE A 27 -12.22 24.10 -20.46
C PHE A 27 -11.47 24.72 -19.27
N SER A 28 -12.18 25.35 -18.33
CA SER A 28 -11.63 25.88 -17.09
C SER A 28 -11.99 24.93 -15.96
N TYR A 29 -11.05 24.07 -15.57
CA TYR A 29 -11.24 23.12 -14.49
C TYR A 29 -11.27 23.86 -13.14
N PRO A 30 -12.24 23.55 -12.24
CA PRO A 30 -12.34 24.21 -10.94
C PRO A 30 -11.25 23.76 -9.97
N ASN A 31 -10.72 22.55 -10.14
CA ASN A 31 -9.74 21.91 -9.27
C ASN A 31 -8.55 21.36 -10.07
N ALA A 32 -7.41 21.22 -9.40
CA ALA A 32 -6.27 20.47 -9.93
C ALA A 32 -6.56 18.97 -9.81
N TYR A 33 -6.95 18.35 -10.92
CA TYR A 33 -7.35 16.94 -10.95
C TYR A 33 -6.18 15.96 -11.12
N ASP A 34 -5.02 16.42 -11.58
CA ASP A 34 -3.88 15.54 -11.79
C ASP A 34 -3.30 15.07 -10.47
N TYR A 35 -3.09 13.76 -10.36
CA TYR A 35 -2.39 13.17 -9.24
C TYR A 35 -0.89 13.47 -9.37
N VAL A 36 -0.30 14.03 -8.32
CA VAL A 36 1.12 14.37 -8.30
C VAL A 36 1.92 13.10 -8.02
N ILE A 37 2.75 12.69 -8.97
CA ILE A 37 3.60 11.51 -8.84
C ILE A 37 5.01 11.96 -8.48
N ASN A 38 5.43 11.70 -7.24
CA ASN A 38 6.80 11.98 -6.79
C ASN A 38 7.68 10.73 -6.88
N THR A 39 8.38 10.58 -8.01
CA THR A 39 9.26 9.43 -8.27
C THR A 39 10.44 9.31 -7.31
N GLN A 40 10.79 10.38 -6.58
CA GLN A 40 11.88 10.36 -5.60
C GLN A 40 11.47 9.67 -4.29
N GLU A 41 10.19 9.75 -3.94
CA GLU A 41 9.63 9.20 -2.69
C GLU A 41 9.22 7.73 -2.81
N ILE A 42 9.03 7.24 -4.04
CA ILE A 42 8.61 5.86 -4.30
C ILE A 42 9.76 4.98 -4.79
N ASP A 43 9.55 3.67 -4.67
CA ASP A 43 10.42 2.66 -5.25
C ASP A 43 9.97 2.26 -6.66
N VAL A 44 10.59 2.87 -7.67
CA VAL A 44 10.32 2.54 -9.09
C VAL A 44 10.84 1.15 -9.50
N ASN A 45 11.73 0.55 -8.69
CA ASN A 45 12.32 -0.76 -8.94
C ASN A 45 11.76 -1.83 -7.98
N TYR A 46 10.51 -1.65 -7.56
CA TYR A 46 9.79 -2.56 -6.67
C TYR A 46 9.76 -3.99 -7.23
N HIS A 47 9.74 -4.98 -6.33
CA HIS A 47 9.86 -6.39 -6.68
C HIS A 47 8.73 -6.92 -7.58
N GLU A 48 7.58 -6.24 -7.60
CA GLU A 48 6.48 -6.45 -8.56
C GLU A 48 6.38 -5.28 -9.58
N PRO A 49 7.02 -5.36 -10.75
CA PRO A 49 6.97 -4.29 -11.76
C PRO A 49 5.55 -3.98 -12.27
N ALA A 50 4.67 -4.99 -12.26
CA ALA A 50 3.27 -4.81 -12.62
C ALA A 50 2.54 -3.82 -11.69
N LEU A 51 2.87 -3.84 -10.39
CA LEU A 51 2.29 -2.94 -9.40
C LEU A 51 2.75 -1.49 -9.64
N VAL A 52 4.02 -1.30 -9.98
CA VAL A 52 4.57 0.01 -10.34
C VAL A 52 3.85 0.58 -11.56
N LYS A 53 3.71 -0.24 -12.61
CA LYS A 53 2.95 0.14 -13.82
C LYS A 53 1.50 0.51 -13.49
N GLU A 54 0.84 -0.31 -12.68
CA GLU A 54 -0.54 -0.05 -12.25
C GLU A 54 -0.67 1.28 -11.49
N TYR A 55 0.29 1.62 -10.63
CA TYR A 55 0.30 2.89 -9.93
C TYR A 55 0.34 4.08 -10.90
N PHE A 56 1.29 4.07 -11.84
CA PHE A 56 1.41 5.15 -12.84
C PHE A 56 0.16 5.24 -13.74
N GLU A 57 -0.38 4.11 -14.19
CA GLU A 57 -1.58 4.06 -15.01
C GLU A 57 -2.80 4.60 -14.26
N THR A 58 -3.00 4.16 -13.01
CA THR A 58 -4.15 4.57 -12.21
C THR A 58 -4.04 6.06 -11.83
N ALA A 59 -2.86 6.55 -11.45
CA ALA A 59 -2.63 7.96 -11.11
C ALA A 59 -2.89 8.88 -12.31
N THR A 60 -2.45 8.47 -13.50
CA THR A 60 -2.71 9.21 -14.75
C THR A 60 -4.20 9.17 -15.11
N TYR A 61 -4.82 7.99 -15.01
CA TYR A 61 -6.22 7.81 -15.37
C TYR A 61 -7.17 8.55 -14.43
N LEU A 62 -6.84 8.67 -13.14
CA LEU A 62 -7.61 9.44 -12.16
C LEU A 62 -7.85 10.88 -12.62
N GLY A 63 -6.79 11.58 -13.05
CA GLY A 63 -6.87 12.96 -13.54
C GLY A 63 -7.61 13.08 -14.87
N ASN A 64 -7.38 12.13 -15.79
CA ASN A 64 -8.10 12.07 -17.07
C ASN A 64 -9.61 11.89 -16.86
N PHE A 65 -10.00 10.95 -16.02
CA PHE A 65 -11.41 10.69 -15.71
C PHE A 65 -12.10 11.94 -15.15
N ALA A 66 -11.49 12.63 -14.18
CA ALA A 66 -12.05 13.84 -13.61
C ALA A 66 -12.22 14.96 -14.65
N ARG A 67 -11.23 15.17 -15.52
CA ARG A 67 -11.34 16.13 -16.63
C ARG A 67 -12.44 15.75 -17.61
N GLU A 68 -12.58 14.48 -17.96
CA GLU A 68 -13.63 14.01 -18.86
C GLU A 68 -15.02 14.23 -18.26
N GLN A 69 -15.20 13.93 -16.97
CA GLN A 69 -16.47 14.18 -16.28
C GLN A 69 -16.83 15.68 -16.27
N TRP A 70 -15.85 16.55 -16.03
CA TRP A 70 -16.04 18.00 -16.12
C TRP A 70 -16.35 18.47 -17.54
N THR A 71 -15.51 18.12 -18.50
CA THR A 71 -15.59 18.63 -19.88
C THR A 71 -16.82 18.10 -20.63
N ASN A 72 -17.23 16.86 -20.38
CA ASN A 72 -18.36 16.24 -21.09
C ASN A 72 -19.69 16.42 -20.38
N TYR A 73 -19.70 16.41 -19.04
CA TYR A 73 -20.94 16.38 -18.25
C TYR A 73 -21.07 17.55 -17.26
N GLY A 74 -20.04 18.39 -17.10
CA GLY A 74 -20.03 19.46 -16.10
C GLY A 74 -20.01 18.94 -14.66
N ILE A 75 -19.61 17.68 -14.46
CA ILE A 75 -19.61 17.01 -13.16
C ILE A 75 -18.24 17.20 -12.52
N ASP A 76 -18.21 17.83 -11.35
CA ASP A 76 -17.03 17.84 -10.50
C ASP A 76 -17.03 16.59 -9.61
N VAL A 77 -16.13 15.65 -9.91
CA VAL A 77 -16.02 14.37 -9.20
C VAL A 77 -15.56 14.49 -7.75
N LEU A 78 -15.07 15.67 -7.36
CA LEU A 78 -14.72 16.00 -5.97
C LEU A 78 -15.91 16.54 -5.18
N SER A 79 -16.98 16.94 -5.87
CA SER A 79 -18.19 17.47 -5.24
C SER A 79 -19.08 16.35 -4.70
N SER A 80 -19.78 16.63 -3.60
CA SER A 80 -20.72 15.72 -2.96
C SER A 80 -22.16 15.98 -3.42
N ASP A 81 -22.38 16.29 -4.70
CA ASP A 81 -23.74 16.49 -5.21
C ASP A 81 -24.46 15.13 -5.32
N ILE A 82 -25.06 14.72 -4.22
CA ILE A 82 -25.67 13.40 -4.02
C ILE A 82 -27.03 13.30 -4.71
N GLU A 83 -27.63 14.42 -5.12
CA GLU A 83 -28.97 14.47 -5.70
C GLU A 83 -29.00 14.00 -7.16
N ILE A 84 -27.87 14.09 -7.87
CA ILE A 84 -27.74 13.63 -9.26
C ILE A 84 -27.09 12.24 -9.26
N PRO A 85 -27.81 11.15 -9.61
CA PRO A 85 -27.25 9.79 -9.60
C PRO A 85 -25.97 9.65 -10.42
N GLN A 86 -25.88 10.34 -11.56
CA GLN A 86 -24.68 10.33 -12.41
C GLN A 86 -23.47 10.98 -11.70
N ALA A 87 -23.67 12.13 -11.04
CA ALA A 87 -22.61 12.81 -10.30
C ALA A 87 -22.12 11.97 -9.12
N LYS A 88 -23.05 11.35 -8.39
CA LYS A 88 -22.74 10.41 -7.31
C LYS A 88 -21.90 9.22 -7.80
N ASN A 89 -22.29 8.59 -8.90
CA ASN A 89 -21.56 7.45 -9.47
C ASN A 89 -20.15 7.86 -9.95
N ALA A 90 -20.04 9.03 -10.58
CA ALA A 90 -18.76 9.57 -11.02
C ALA A 90 -17.83 9.87 -9.83
N ALA A 91 -18.34 10.51 -8.77
CA ALA A 91 -17.60 10.76 -7.55
C ALA A 91 -17.14 9.45 -6.88
N GLN A 92 -18.02 8.44 -6.76
CA GLN A 92 -17.66 7.14 -6.20
C GLN A 92 -16.57 6.43 -7.02
N THR A 93 -16.66 6.49 -8.35
CA THR A 93 -15.66 5.92 -9.26
C THR A 93 -14.31 6.60 -9.04
N TYR A 94 -14.28 7.94 -8.98
CA TYR A 94 -13.07 8.70 -8.69
C TYR A 94 -12.47 8.35 -7.33
N GLN A 95 -13.28 8.29 -6.27
CA GLN A 95 -12.80 7.96 -4.93
C GLN A 95 -12.22 6.54 -4.85
N THR A 96 -12.82 5.58 -5.57
CA THR A 96 -12.30 4.20 -5.63
C THR A 96 -10.93 4.17 -6.29
N MET A 97 -10.75 4.90 -7.40
CA MET A 97 -9.45 5.02 -8.07
C MET A 97 -8.43 5.74 -7.19
N LEU A 98 -8.81 6.82 -6.51
CA LEU A 98 -7.94 7.54 -5.58
C LEU A 98 -7.47 6.63 -4.43
N ALA A 99 -8.39 5.83 -3.86
CA ALA A 99 -8.05 4.86 -2.84
C ALA A 99 -7.04 3.82 -3.36
N ARG A 100 -7.24 3.34 -4.60
CA ARG A 100 -6.30 2.41 -5.24
C ARG A 100 -4.92 3.05 -5.42
N VAL A 101 -4.84 4.25 -5.97
CA VAL A 101 -3.55 4.98 -6.15
C VAL A 101 -2.84 5.14 -4.82
N LYS A 102 -3.53 5.60 -3.77
CA LYS A 102 -2.94 5.78 -2.44
C LYS A 102 -2.44 4.48 -1.81
N PHE A 103 -3.18 3.39 -1.99
CA PHE A 103 -2.75 2.07 -1.53
C PHE A 103 -1.46 1.61 -2.22
N LEU A 104 -1.41 1.75 -3.56
CA LEU A 104 -0.24 1.41 -4.35
C LEU A 104 0.96 2.28 -3.97
N GLU A 105 0.75 3.59 -3.84
CA GLU A 105 1.77 4.54 -3.42
C GLU A 105 2.36 4.20 -2.05
N ALA A 106 1.51 3.90 -1.08
CA ALA A 106 1.96 3.52 0.26
C ALA A 106 2.86 2.29 0.24
N LYS A 107 2.55 1.27 -0.59
CA LYS A 107 3.44 0.12 -0.80
C LYS A 107 4.80 0.52 -1.38
N LEU A 108 4.81 1.37 -2.41
CA LEU A 108 6.05 1.80 -3.05
C LEU A 108 6.92 2.68 -2.15
N ILE A 109 6.31 3.57 -1.35
CA ILE A 109 6.99 4.37 -0.32
C ILE A 109 7.58 3.46 0.76
N HIS A 110 6.81 2.48 1.23
CA HIS A 110 7.27 1.51 2.22
C HIS A 110 8.48 0.73 1.71
N SER A 111 8.41 0.19 0.48
CA SER A 111 9.54 -0.49 -0.16
C SER A 111 10.77 0.42 -0.28
N LYS A 112 10.58 1.69 -0.66
CA LYS A 112 11.67 2.67 -0.74
C LYS A 112 12.39 2.82 0.59
N LYS A 113 11.63 2.93 1.68
CA LYS A 113 12.16 3.02 3.04
C LYS A 113 12.94 1.75 3.43
N LEU A 114 12.41 0.57 3.13
CA LEU A 114 13.10 -0.70 3.38
C LEU A 114 14.43 -0.78 2.60
N LYS A 115 14.44 -0.36 1.33
CA LYS A 115 15.69 -0.30 0.55
C LYS A 115 16.73 0.65 1.13
N GLN A 116 16.30 1.78 1.69
CA GLN A 116 17.19 2.71 2.39
C GLN A 116 17.81 2.10 3.65
N GLN A 117 17.12 1.13 4.28
CA GLN A 117 17.65 0.36 5.41
C GLN A 117 18.51 -0.84 4.99
N GLY A 118 18.68 -1.08 3.67
CA GLY A 118 19.53 -2.15 3.13
C GLY A 118 18.80 -3.45 2.77
N PHE A 119 17.47 -3.47 2.79
CA PHE A 119 16.70 -4.62 2.31
C PHE A 119 16.66 -4.64 0.78
N ASP A 120 16.82 -5.81 0.17
CA ASP A 120 16.68 -6.01 -1.27
C ASP A 120 15.25 -6.43 -1.65
N ASN A 121 15.00 -6.60 -2.95
CA ASN A 121 13.68 -6.98 -3.46
C ASN A 121 13.22 -8.36 -2.95
N GLU A 122 14.14 -9.29 -2.73
CA GLU A 122 13.81 -10.63 -2.23
C GLU A 122 13.33 -10.55 -0.77
N ALA A 123 14.05 -9.79 0.05
CA ALA A 123 13.70 -9.54 1.43
C ALA A 123 12.33 -8.85 1.57
N ILE A 124 12.09 -7.82 0.78
CA ILE A 124 10.83 -7.05 0.79
C ILE A 124 9.66 -7.95 0.37
N ALA A 125 9.82 -8.73 -0.71
CA ALA A 125 8.82 -9.69 -1.15
C ALA A 125 8.48 -10.71 -0.05
N TYR A 126 9.49 -11.22 0.66
CA TYR A 126 9.29 -12.16 1.76
C TYR A 126 8.53 -11.52 2.93
N ILE A 127 8.92 -10.31 3.33
CA ILE A 127 8.29 -9.55 4.42
C ILE A 127 6.81 -9.35 4.14
N GLU A 128 6.47 -8.86 2.94
CA GLU A 128 5.10 -8.56 2.54
C GLU A 128 4.25 -9.82 2.38
N LYS A 129 4.81 -10.88 1.78
CA LYS A 129 4.11 -12.16 1.58
C LYS A 129 3.75 -12.83 2.91
N ASN A 130 4.64 -12.76 3.89
CA ASN A 130 4.44 -13.44 5.18
C ASN A 130 3.86 -12.52 6.27
N GLY A 131 3.67 -11.23 6.00
CA GLY A 131 3.14 -10.27 6.97
C GLY A 131 4.02 -10.10 8.21
N ILE A 132 5.34 -10.30 8.08
CA ILE A 132 6.27 -10.21 9.21
C ILE A 132 6.91 -8.82 9.29
N SER A 133 7.50 -8.48 10.44
CA SER A 133 8.25 -7.23 10.58
C SER A 133 9.69 -7.33 10.03
N GLU A 134 10.29 -6.18 9.72
CA GLU A 134 11.71 -6.01 9.36
C GLU A 134 12.66 -6.73 10.34
N LYS A 135 12.37 -6.59 11.64
CA LYS A 135 13.14 -7.23 12.72
C LYS A 135 13.06 -8.76 12.64
N ASN A 136 11.87 -9.28 12.34
CA ASN A 136 11.65 -10.72 12.23
C ASN A 136 12.30 -11.31 10.97
N TYR A 137 12.40 -10.55 9.87
CA TYR A 137 13.09 -11.00 8.67
C TYR A 137 14.56 -11.32 8.93
N SER A 138 15.25 -10.51 9.73
CA SER A 138 16.65 -10.77 10.10
C SER A 138 16.79 -12.12 10.81
N LEU A 139 15.83 -12.49 11.67
CA LEU A 139 15.80 -13.80 12.32
C LEU A 139 15.48 -14.92 11.33
N HIS A 140 14.52 -14.71 10.42
CA HIS A 140 14.27 -15.66 9.32
C HIS A 140 15.55 -15.95 8.52
N LYS A 141 16.32 -14.93 8.16
CA LYS A 141 17.58 -15.10 7.43
C LYS A 141 18.63 -15.93 8.21
N LEU A 142 18.63 -15.87 9.54
CA LEU A 142 19.53 -16.67 10.37
C LEU A 142 19.16 -18.16 10.41
N ILE A 143 17.86 -18.47 10.30
CA ILE A 143 17.31 -19.84 10.34
C ILE A 143 17.12 -20.43 8.94
N ALA A 144 17.02 -19.61 7.89
CA ALA A 144 16.70 -20.04 6.53
C ALA A 144 17.59 -21.22 6.09
N GLY A 145 16.95 -22.32 5.69
CA GLY A 145 17.63 -23.56 5.29
C GLY A 145 18.36 -24.32 6.41
N LYS A 146 18.18 -23.93 7.68
CA LYS A 146 18.71 -24.62 8.86
C LYS A 146 17.60 -25.23 9.69
N THR A 147 17.95 -26.32 10.36
CA THR A 147 17.15 -26.91 11.42
C THR A 147 18.04 -27.06 12.63
N PHE A 148 17.59 -26.55 13.78
CA PHE A 148 18.31 -26.73 15.03
C PHE A 148 17.59 -27.74 15.93
N ARG A 149 18.39 -28.52 16.65
CA ARG A 149 17.97 -29.55 17.60
C ARG A 149 18.86 -29.51 18.83
N LYS A 150 18.46 -30.26 19.85
CA LYS A 150 19.21 -30.39 21.10
C LYS A 150 20.70 -30.65 20.84
N GLY A 151 21.56 -29.85 21.49
CA GLY A 151 23.01 -29.89 21.38
C GLY A 151 23.60 -28.83 20.43
N ASP A 152 22.80 -28.27 19.53
CA ASP A 152 23.29 -27.25 18.59
C ASP A 152 23.64 -25.94 19.30
N LYS A 153 24.60 -25.21 18.73
CA LYS A 153 25.03 -23.88 19.20
C LYS A 153 25.12 -22.93 18.02
N ASP A 154 24.30 -21.88 18.05
CA ASP A 154 24.22 -20.91 16.96
C ASP A 154 23.67 -19.58 17.52
N ARG A 155 24.05 -18.48 16.89
CA ARG A 155 23.48 -17.15 17.20
C ARG A 155 21.97 -17.12 16.97
N ALA A 156 21.45 -17.86 16.00
CA ALA A 156 20.01 -17.96 15.75
C ALA A 156 19.26 -18.51 16.96
N ILE A 157 19.81 -19.53 17.63
CA ILE A 157 19.24 -20.13 18.84
C ILE A 157 19.16 -19.07 19.95
N TRP A 158 20.20 -18.26 20.12
CA TRP A 158 20.22 -17.19 21.12
C TRP A 158 19.11 -16.14 20.91
N GLU A 159 18.89 -15.72 19.65
CA GLU A 159 17.80 -14.78 19.32
C GLU A 159 16.41 -15.39 19.57
N ILE A 160 16.26 -16.70 19.31
CA ILE A 160 15.00 -17.41 19.56
C ILE A 160 14.75 -17.57 21.05
N GLN A 161 15.78 -17.92 21.82
CA GLN A 161 15.69 -18.00 23.27
C GLN A 161 15.23 -16.67 23.89
N LYS A 162 15.74 -15.54 23.37
CA LYS A 162 15.23 -14.21 23.75
C LYS A 162 13.76 -14.04 23.48
N LEU A 163 13.30 -14.41 22.28
CA LEU A 163 11.88 -14.28 21.91
C LEU A 163 10.99 -15.18 22.77
N ILE A 164 11.41 -16.42 23.02
CA ILE A 164 10.71 -17.35 23.92
C ILE A 164 10.65 -16.75 25.34
N SER A 165 11.79 -16.28 25.87
CA SER A 165 11.88 -15.68 27.20
C SER A 165 11.05 -14.40 27.36
N GLN A 166 10.86 -13.64 26.28
CA GLN A 166 10.09 -12.40 26.29
C GLN A 166 8.58 -12.63 26.18
N LYS A 167 8.16 -13.59 25.36
CA LYS A 167 6.73 -13.77 25.01
C LYS A 167 6.04 -14.94 25.71
N TRP A 168 6.79 -15.95 26.14
CA TRP A 168 6.22 -17.24 26.51
C TRP A 168 6.60 -17.66 27.93
N GLN A 169 7.86 -18.01 28.14
CA GLN A 169 8.35 -18.45 29.44
C GLN A 169 9.84 -18.16 29.56
N ALA A 170 10.27 -17.74 30.75
CA ALA A 170 11.69 -17.50 31.02
C ALA A 170 12.48 -18.80 30.83
N ILE A 171 13.55 -18.70 30.05
CA ILE A 171 14.52 -19.78 29.81
C ILE A 171 15.93 -19.18 29.79
N GLN A 172 16.95 -20.03 29.90
CA GLN A 172 18.34 -19.61 29.74
C GLN A 172 18.60 -19.08 28.31
N ILE A 173 19.31 -17.95 28.21
CA ILE A 173 19.65 -17.29 26.94
C ILE A 173 21.17 -17.32 26.74
N ASP A 174 21.66 -18.43 26.19
CA ASP A 174 23.09 -18.70 26.03
C ASP A 174 23.49 -19.16 24.61
N GLY A 175 22.51 -19.29 23.70
CA GLY A 175 22.73 -19.76 22.34
C GLY A 175 22.97 -21.26 22.22
N VAL A 176 22.73 -22.02 23.29
CA VAL A 176 22.85 -23.48 23.33
C VAL A 176 21.47 -24.12 23.35
N PHE A 177 21.20 -25.02 22.43
CA PHE A 177 19.95 -25.76 22.39
C PHE A 177 19.93 -26.84 23.49
N SER A 178 19.58 -26.44 24.71
CA SER A 178 19.48 -27.30 25.90
C SER A 178 18.15 -28.06 25.98
N ASP A 179 18.05 -28.97 26.96
CA ASP A 179 16.79 -29.63 27.33
C ASP A 179 15.68 -28.62 27.66
N GLU A 180 16.02 -27.55 28.36
CA GLU A 180 15.09 -26.47 28.69
C GLU A 180 14.56 -25.79 27.42
N THR A 181 15.45 -25.51 26.45
CA THR A 181 15.08 -24.91 25.17
C THR A 181 14.14 -25.83 24.38
N GLU A 182 14.44 -27.13 24.32
CA GLU A 182 13.61 -28.13 23.63
C GLU A 182 12.22 -28.25 24.25
N GLN A 183 12.13 -28.31 25.58
CA GLN A 183 10.86 -28.39 26.29
C GLN A 183 10.02 -27.14 26.07
N ALA A 184 10.64 -25.96 26.08
CA ALA A 184 9.97 -24.70 25.78
C ALA A 184 9.36 -24.70 24.38
N ILE A 185 10.11 -25.14 23.38
CA ILE A 185 9.66 -25.24 21.98
C ILE A 185 8.50 -26.22 21.87
N LYS A 186 8.61 -27.42 22.44
CA LYS A 186 7.53 -28.42 22.44
C LYS A 186 6.25 -27.88 23.05
N LYS A 187 6.35 -27.16 24.16
CA LYS A 187 5.20 -26.54 24.82
C LYS A 187 4.53 -25.50 23.93
N ILE A 188 5.31 -24.60 23.33
CA ILE A 188 4.80 -23.58 22.40
C ILE A 188 4.11 -24.23 21.19
N GLN A 189 4.71 -25.28 20.63
CA GLN A 189 4.13 -26.05 19.54
C GLN A 189 2.78 -26.68 19.96
N GLN A 190 2.71 -27.28 21.15
CA GLN A 190 1.46 -27.84 21.69
C GLN A 190 0.38 -26.77 21.92
N GLU A 191 0.75 -25.64 22.52
CA GLU A 191 -0.16 -24.52 22.79
C GLU A 191 -0.75 -23.96 21.49
N LYS A 192 0.02 -23.97 20.40
CA LYS A 192 -0.39 -23.57 19.05
C LYS A 192 -0.92 -24.74 18.19
N GLN A 193 -1.23 -25.88 18.81
CA GLN A 193 -1.83 -27.06 18.17
C GLN A 193 -1.00 -27.66 17.01
N SER A 194 0.31 -27.48 17.05
CA SER A 194 1.27 -28.07 16.11
C SER A 194 1.91 -29.34 16.69
N TYR A 195 2.50 -30.18 15.82
CA TYR A 195 3.23 -31.36 16.25
C TYR A 195 4.44 -30.97 17.11
N PRO A 196 4.60 -31.50 18.35
CA PRO A 196 5.65 -31.11 19.27
C PRO A 196 6.99 -31.75 18.93
N SER A 197 7.54 -31.40 17.77
CA SER A 197 8.84 -31.90 17.30
C SER A 197 10.00 -31.47 18.20
N GLY A 198 9.89 -30.32 18.87
CA GLY A 198 10.97 -29.76 19.67
C GLY A 198 12.17 -29.29 18.85
N ILE A 199 12.00 -29.07 17.55
CA ILE A 199 13.04 -28.54 16.66
C ILE A 199 12.73 -27.09 16.32
N ILE A 200 13.79 -26.35 15.99
CA ILE A 200 13.67 -25.01 15.42
C ILE A 200 13.85 -25.16 13.91
N ASP A 201 12.78 -24.91 13.17
CA ASP A 201 12.76 -24.78 11.73
C ASP A 201 11.98 -23.51 11.33
N GLU A 202 11.79 -23.31 10.03
CA GLU A 202 11.03 -22.16 9.52
C GLU A 202 9.58 -22.14 9.98
N ASP A 203 8.97 -23.31 10.20
CA ASP A 203 7.57 -23.41 10.62
C ASP A 203 7.41 -23.08 12.10
N PHE A 204 8.34 -23.54 12.94
CA PHE A 204 8.42 -23.09 14.33
C PHE A 204 8.65 -21.58 14.42
N LEU A 205 9.53 -21.01 13.59
CA LEU A 205 9.75 -19.57 13.58
C LEU A 205 8.46 -18.81 13.22
N LYS A 206 7.73 -19.21 12.17
CA LYS A 206 6.42 -18.60 11.84
C LYS A 206 5.46 -18.64 13.04
N LEU A 207 5.37 -19.80 13.70
CA LEU A 207 4.51 -20.03 14.85
C LEU A 207 4.90 -19.16 16.06
N LEU A 208 6.20 -18.92 16.28
CA LEU A 208 6.73 -18.07 17.33
C LEU A 208 6.46 -16.57 17.09
N LEU A 209 6.36 -16.17 15.82
CA LEU A 209 6.20 -14.77 15.41
C LEU A 209 4.74 -14.31 15.33
N GLN A 210 3.78 -15.25 15.26
CA GLN A 210 2.33 -15.02 15.36
C GLN A 210 1.87 -14.70 16.78
#